data_AF-A0A3P6RGK9-F1
#
_entry.id   AF-A0A3P6RGK9-F1
#
_cell.length_a   1.000
_cell.length_b   1.000
_cell.length_c   1.000
_cell.angle_alpha   90.00
_cell.angle_beta   90.00
_cell.angle_gamma   90.00
#
_symmetry.space_group_name_H-M   'P 1'
#
loop_
_entity.id
_entity.type
_entity.pdbx_description
1 polymer ?
#
loop_
_entity_poly.entity_id
_entity_poly.type
_entity_poly.pdbx_seq_one_letter_code
_entity_poly.pdbx_strand_id
1 'polypeptide(L)'
;MAEQEEVAKICEEYQKVADKYGLFERMFIQLFLEEEVELSVHFGLDNLKEDELRKDQRFRTHVGKFQRFLTGIMEMLSKGPDQAENIVQVLR
;
A
#
# COMPACT_ATOMS: atom_id res chain seq x y z
N MET A 1 -18.68 6.18 -17.22
CA MET A 1 -19.53 5.15 -16.59
C MET A 1 -18.75 3.87 -16.32
N ALA A 2 -18.15 3.23 -17.32
CA ALA A 2 -17.32 2.02 -17.12
C ALA A 2 -16.18 2.21 -16.09
N GLU A 3 -15.49 3.34 -16.14
CA GLU A 3 -14.37 3.65 -15.22
C GLU A 3 -14.81 3.82 -13.75
N GLN A 4 -16.03 4.32 -13.49
CA GLN A 4 -16.52 4.42 -12.11
C GLN A 4 -16.97 3.07 -11.55
N GLU A 5 -17.50 2.19 -12.40
CA GLU A 5 -17.86 0.83 -11.99
C GLU A 5 -16.61 0.03 -11.62
N GLU A 6 -15.52 0.21 -12.38
CA GLU A 6 -14.21 -0.38 -12.06
C GLU A 6 -13.65 0.15 -10.73
N VAL A 7 -13.68 1.46 -10.51
CA VAL A 7 -13.24 2.06 -9.23
C VAL A 7 -14.08 1.55 -8.06
N ALA A 8 -15.41 1.46 -8.23
CA ALA A 8 -16.30 0.94 -7.21
C ALA A 8 -15.97 -0.52 -6.87
N LYS A 9 -15.73 -1.35 -7.88
CA LYS A 9 -15.33 -2.75 -7.70
C LYS A 9 -14.00 -2.87 -6.96
N ILE A 10 -12.99 -2.07 -7.32
CA ILE A 10 -11.69 -2.07 -6.64
C ILE A 10 -11.85 -1.65 -5.17
N CYS A 11 -12.69 -0.65 -4.89
CA CYS A 11 -13.01 -0.25 -3.52
C CYS A 11 -13.67 -1.38 -2.73
N GLU A 12 -14.65 -2.05 -3.31
CA GLU A 12 -15.36 -3.16 -2.67
C GLU A 12 -14.41 -4.33 -2.37
N GLU A 13 -13.60 -4.76 -3.34
CA GLU A 13 -12.63 -5.83 -3.16
C GLU A 13 -11.58 -5.49 -2.11
N TYR A 14 -11.08 -4.26 -2.10
CA TYR A 14 -10.15 -3.81 -1.08
C TYR A 14 -10.76 -3.88 0.34
N GLN A 15 -12.05 -3.55 0.48
CA GLN A 15 -12.72 -3.65 1.79
C GLN A 15 -12.83 -5.10 2.27
N LYS A 16 -13.01 -6.07 1.36
CA LYS A 16 -13.07 -7.50 1.69
C LYS A 16 -11.76 -8.08 2.23
N VAL A 17 -10.62 -7.41 2.00
CA VAL A 17 -9.33 -7.86 2.54
C VAL A 17 -9.31 -7.71 4.06
N ALA A 18 -9.35 -8.83 4.77
CA ALA A 18 -9.34 -8.88 6.23
C ALA A 18 -7.99 -8.43 6.82
N ASP A 19 -6.88 -8.92 6.26
CA ASP A 19 -5.53 -8.60 6.69
C ASP A 19 -4.81 -7.74 5.65
N LYS A 20 -5.11 -6.44 5.67
CA LYS A 20 -4.49 -5.45 4.78
C LYS A 20 -3.00 -5.25 5.10
N TYR A 21 -2.62 -5.35 6.38
CA TYR A 21 -1.22 -5.24 6.77
C TYR A 21 -0.40 -6.37 6.17
N GLY A 22 -0.81 -7.63 6.38
CA GLY A 22 -0.11 -8.79 5.84
C GLY A 22 -0.10 -8.83 4.32
N LEU A 23 -1.13 -8.29 3.65
CA LEU A 23 -1.10 -8.11 2.19
C LEU A 23 0.08 -7.22 1.76
N PHE A 24 0.21 -6.03 2.35
CA PHE A 24 1.28 -5.11 2.00
C PHE A 24 2.64 -5.55 2.52
N GLU A 25 2.69 -6.25 3.64
CA GLU A 25 3.92 -6.84 4.15
C GLU A 25 4.52 -7.83 3.14
N ARG A 26 3.70 -8.74 2.60
CA ARG A 26 4.13 -9.68 1.55
C ARG A 26 4.57 -8.96 0.28
N MET A 27 3.82 -7.94 -0.14
CA MET A 27 4.17 -7.12 -1.30
C MET A 27 5.54 -6.45 -1.13
N PHE A 28 5.80 -5.84 0.03
CA PHE A 28 7.08 -5.20 0.32
C PHE A 28 8.23 -6.21 0.38
N ILE A 29 8.01 -7.40 0.96
CA ILE A 29 9.02 -8.47 0.97
C ILE A 29 9.38 -8.89 -0.46
N GLN A 30 8.38 -9.14 -1.31
CA GLN A 30 8.59 -9.53 -2.71
C GLN A 30 9.35 -8.45 -3.47
N LEU A 31 8.98 -7.18 -3.29
CA LEU A 31 9.71 -6.05 -3.89
C LEU A 31 11.16 -5.99 -3.41
N PHE A 32 11.40 -6.08 -2.11
CA PHE A 32 12.73 -5.86 -1.53
C PHE A 32 13.70 -7.04 -1.74
N LEU A 33 13.18 -8.26 -1.90
CA LEU A 33 14.02 -9.46 -2.00
C LEU A 33 14.08 -10.06 -3.41
N GLU A 34 13.09 -9.81 -4.27
CA GLU A 34 12.95 -10.53 -5.53
C GLU A 34 12.82 -9.61 -6.75
N GLU A 35 11.93 -8.61 -6.69
CA GLU A 35 11.54 -7.85 -7.90
C GLU A 35 12.35 -6.57 -8.10
N GLU A 36 12.42 -5.72 -7.10
CA GLU A 36 13.08 -4.41 -7.15
C GLU A 36 13.98 -4.23 -5.94
N VAL A 37 14.99 -5.10 -5.81
CA VAL A 37 15.89 -5.14 -4.64
C VAL A 37 16.54 -3.79 -4.35
N GLU A 38 16.78 -2.95 -5.36
CA GLU A 38 17.31 -1.59 -5.18
C GLU A 38 16.40 -0.69 -4.31
N LEU A 39 15.09 -0.94 -4.28
CA LEU A 39 14.18 -0.25 -3.35
C LEU A 39 14.58 -0.48 -1.90
N SER A 40 15.02 -1.69 -1.53
CA SER A 40 15.44 -1.97 -0.15
C SER A 40 16.60 -1.07 0.30
N VAL A 41 17.50 -0.67 -0.61
CA VAL A 41 18.61 0.26 -0.34
C VAL A 41 18.08 1.65 -0.02
N HIS A 42 17.11 2.14 -0.80
CA HIS A 42 16.48 3.44 -0.55
C HIS A 42 15.78 3.52 0.81
N PHE A 43 15.30 2.38 1.32
CA PHE A 43 14.68 2.27 2.62
C PHE A 43 15.69 1.91 3.74
N GLY A 44 16.96 1.66 3.40
CA GLY A 44 18.02 1.27 4.34
C GLY A 44 17.84 -0.13 4.95
N LEU A 45 17.32 -1.07 4.16
CA LEU A 45 16.89 -2.42 4.55
C LEU A 45 17.51 -3.53 3.70
N ASP A 46 18.50 -3.20 2.87
CA ASP A 46 19.15 -4.03 1.85
C ASP A 46 19.92 -5.27 2.37
N ASN A 47 20.29 -5.28 3.65
CA ASN A 47 21.06 -6.38 4.24
C ASN A 47 20.23 -7.32 5.11
N LEU A 48 18.90 -7.20 5.08
CA LEU A 48 17.99 -7.98 5.92
C LEU A 48 17.33 -9.11 5.12
N LYS A 49 17.27 -10.29 5.73
CA LYS A 49 16.46 -11.41 5.22
C LYS A 49 15.00 -11.23 5.63
N GLU A 50 14.11 -12.01 5.03
CA GLU A 50 12.67 -11.93 5.29
C GLU A 50 12.30 -11.93 6.79
N ASP A 51 12.82 -12.88 7.57
CA ASP A 51 12.55 -12.98 9.01
C ASP A 51 13.04 -11.77 9.81
N GLU A 52 14.08 -11.09 9.32
CA GLU A 52 14.65 -9.89 9.93
C GLU A 52 13.84 -8.66 9.54
N LEU A 53 13.44 -8.56 8.26
CA LEU A 53 12.52 -7.52 7.76
C LEU A 53 11.23 -7.49 8.57
N ARG A 54 10.58 -8.65 8.76
CA ARG A 54 9.34 -8.78 9.55
C ARG A 54 9.46 -8.29 11.00
N LYS A 55 10.67 -8.30 11.55
CA LYS A 55 10.96 -7.84 12.93
C LYS A 55 11.47 -6.41 12.97
N ASP A 56 12.01 -5.88 11.88
CA ASP A 56 12.58 -4.54 11.80
C ASP A 56 11.51 -3.46 11.94
N GLN A 57 11.74 -2.52 12.87
CA GLN A 57 10.78 -1.48 13.17
C GLN A 57 10.54 -0.53 11.99
N ARG A 58 11.56 -0.23 11.18
CA ARG A 58 11.46 0.67 10.03
C ARG A 58 10.61 0.01 8.96
N PHE A 59 10.90 -1.25 8.63
CA PHE A 59 10.11 -2.03 7.69
C PHE A 59 8.62 -2.03 8.08
N ARG A 60 8.30 -2.43 9.32
CA ARG A 60 6.91 -2.44 9.81
C ARG A 60 6.25 -1.06 9.76
N THR A 61 7.01 0.00 10.01
CA THR A 61 6.55 1.38 9.93
C THR A 61 6.21 1.79 8.49
N HIS A 62 7.04 1.41 7.52
CA HIS A 62 6.80 1.70 6.10
C HIS A 62 5.57 0.95 5.58
N VAL A 63 5.45 -0.35 5.88
CA VAL A 63 4.26 -1.14 5.54
C VAL A 63 3.00 -0.50 6.14
N GLY A 64 3.03 -0.13 7.43
CA GLY A 64 1.90 0.50 8.09
C GLY A 64 1.56 1.90 7.54
N LYS A 65 2.56 2.70 7.15
CA LYS A 65 2.34 3.99 6.48
C LYS A 65 1.69 3.80 5.12
N PHE A 66 2.16 2.85 4.33
CA PHE A 66 1.61 2.53 3.02
C PHE A 66 0.16 2.03 3.12
N GLN A 67 -0.12 1.12 4.07
CA GLN A 67 -1.48 0.65 4.33
C GLN A 67 -2.42 1.81 4.66
N ARG A 68 -2.03 2.74 5.56
CA ARG A 68 -2.86 3.90 5.91
C ARG A 68 -3.08 4.82 4.72
N PHE A 69 -2.01 5.08 3.96
CA PHE A 69 -2.07 5.88 2.76
C PHE A 69 -3.07 5.29 1.75
N LEU A 70 -2.90 4.03 1.37
CA LEU A 70 -3.81 3.41 0.40
C LEU A 70 -5.24 3.32 0.95
N THR A 71 -5.43 3.02 2.24
CA THR A 71 -6.76 3.03 2.85
C THR A 71 -7.43 4.41 2.71
N GLY A 72 -6.69 5.50 2.95
CA GLY A 72 -7.20 6.85 2.74
C GLY A 72 -7.59 7.12 1.28
N ILE A 73 -6.78 6.69 0.32
CA ILE A 73 -7.10 6.81 -1.12
C ILE A 73 -8.38 6.05 -1.45
N MET A 74 -8.48 4.79 -1.02
CA MET A 74 -9.65 3.95 -1.27
C MET A 74 -10.93 4.51 -0.64
N GLU A 75 -10.84 5.08 0.56
CA GLU A 75 -11.96 5.76 1.20
C GLU A 75 -12.40 7.01 0.44
N MET A 76 -11.46 7.82 -0.06
CA MET A 76 -11.78 9.00 -0.87
C MET A 76 -12.44 8.61 -2.19
N LEU A 77 -11.89 7.61 -2.90
CA LEU A 77 -12.47 7.08 -4.13
C LEU A 77 -13.89 6.53 -3.91
N SER A 78 -14.13 5.86 -2.78
CA SER A 78 -15.45 5.29 -2.47
C SER A 78 -16.55 6.33 -2.26
N LYS A 79 -16.18 7.61 -2.00
CA LYS A 79 -17.13 8.71 -1.81
C LYS A 79 -17.55 9.38 -3.13
N GLY A 80 -16.99 8.97 -4.26
CA GLY A 80 -17.31 9.49 -5.58
C GLY A 80 -16.33 10.53 -6.12
N PRO A 81 -16.54 10.98 -7.38
CA PRO A 81 -15.57 11.75 -8.16
C PRO A 81 -15.23 13.12 -7.55
N ASP A 82 -16.18 13.77 -6.88
CA ASP A 82 -15.98 15.08 -6.26
C ASP A 82 -14.95 15.05 -5.12
N GLN A 83 -14.65 13.87 -4.56
CA GLN A 83 -13.63 13.67 -3.54
C GLN A 83 -12.30 13.19 -4.15
N ALA A 84 -12.28 12.78 -5.42
CA ALA A 84 -11.06 12.34 -6.09
C ALA A 84 -10.10 13.51 -6.35
N GLU A 85 -10.60 14.73 -6.53
CA GLU A 85 -9.74 15.93 -6.64
C GLU A 85 -8.92 16.17 -5.36
N ASN A 86 -9.45 15.77 -4.19
CA ASN A 86 -8.74 15.87 -2.91
C ASN A 86 -7.59 14.84 -2.80
N ILE A 87 -7.63 13.76 -3.58
CA ILE A 87 -6.53 12.77 -3.62
C ILE A 87 -5.26 13.40 -4.18
N VAL A 88 -5.39 14.26 -5.21
CA VAL A 88 -4.25 14.97 -5.80
C VAL A 88 -3.55 15.86 -4.77
N GLN A 89 -4.29 16.39 -3.79
CA GLN A 89 -3.71 17.18 -2.70
C GLN A 89 -3.00 16.32 -1.67
N VAL A 90 -3.47 15.10 -1.39
CA VAL A 90 -2.80 14.14 -0.50
C VAL A 90 -1.51 13.58 -1.12
N LEU A 91 -1.46 13.53 -2.45
CA LEU A 91 -0.31 13.05 -3.23
C LEU A 91 0.78 14.12 -3.47
N ARG A 92 0.50 15.40 -3.21
CA ARG A 92 1.43 16.53 -3.37
C ARG A 92 2.14 16.88 -2.07
#